data_AF-W2D439-F1
#
_entry.id   AF-W2D439-F1
#
_cell.length_a   1.000
_cell.length_b   1.000
_cell.length_c   1.000
_cell.angle_alpha   90.00
_cell.angle_beta   90.00
_cell.angle_gamma   90.00
#
_symmetry.space_group_name_H-M   'P 1'
#
loop_
_entity.id
_entity.type
_entity.pdbx_description
1 polymer ?
#
loop_
_entity_poly.entity_id
_entity_poly.type
_entity_poly.pdbx_seq_one_letter_code
_entity_poly.pdbx_strand_id
1 'polypeptide(L)'
;NMESKGYTVAVYNRTTEKVDHFINGRGRGKKFIATHTIAEFCRAIRRPRKVMMLVKAGPAVDDLIEQLLPHLEAGDVIIDGGNTHFPDTIRRTKYVESKGLFYIGTGVSGGEEGALNGPSMMPGGSTAAWPLVKPIFQSICAKADGMPCCDWVGEDGAGHFVKMVHNGIEYGDMQLICETYQIMKDLLGMSNAEMHDVFAKWNEGDLDSYLIEITRDILAYRDDTGAYTLDYIPD
;
A
#
# COMPACT_ATOMS: atom_id res chain seq x y z
N ASN A 1 -10.23 -6.86 0.71
CA ASN A 1 -9.50 -6.96 1.99
C ASN A 1 -10.37 -6.68 3.23
N MET A 2 -10.57 -5.44 3.66
CA MET A 2 -11.33 -5.14 4.90
C MET A 2 -12.70 -5.84 4.97
N GLU A 3 -13.49 -5.76 3.90
CA GLU A 3 -14.82 -6.37 3.86
C GLU A 3 -14.80 -7.90 4.03
N SER A 4 -13.84 -8.58 3.39
CA SER A 4 -13.66 -10.04 3.54
C SER A 4 -13.18 -10.47 4.92
N LYS A 5 -12.72 -9.53 5.76
CA LYS A 5 -12.39 -9.76 7.19
C LYS A 5 -13.54 -9.39 8.13
N GLY A 6 -14.73 -9.13 7.57
CA GLY A 6 -15.97 -8.92 8.33
C GLY A 6 -16.30 -7.46 8.64
N TYR A 7 -15.51 -6.51 8.16
CA TYR A 7 -15.79 -5.07 8.34
C TYR A 7 -16.83 -4.57 7.33
N THR A 8 -17.72 -3.69 7.78
CA THR A 8 -18.53 -2.87 6.86
C THR A 8 -17.75 -1.60 6.53
N VAL A 9 -17.62 -1.27 5.25
CA VAL A 9 -16.75 -0.19 4.78
C VAL A 9 -17.56 0.85 4.00
N ALA A 10 -17.56 2.10 4.47
CA ALA A 10 -18.04 3.22 3.67
C ALA A 10 -16.99 3.58 2.62
N VAL A 11 -17.41 3.92 1.41
CA VAL A 11 -16.51 4.30 0.31
C VAL A 11 -16.96 5.62 -0.31
N TYR A 12 -15.98 6.42 -0.69
CA TYR A 12 -16.17 7.72 -1.33
C TYR A 12 -15.04 7.98 -2.33
N ASN A 13 -15.35 8.68 -3.41
CA ASN A 13 -14.37 9.24 -4.33
C ASN A 13 -14.92 10.54 -4.92
N ARG A 14 -14.03 11.51 -5.19
CA ARG A 14 -14.41 12.82 -5.77
C ARG A 14 -15.21 12.71 -7.06
N THR A 15 -14.83 11.77 -7.92
CA THR A 15 -15.56 11.40 -9.15
C THR A 15 -16.51 10.26 -8.78
N THR A 16 -17.79 10.56 -8.63
CA THR A 16 -18.79 9.66 -8.06
C THR A 16 -19.04 8.42 -8.92
N GLU A 17 -18.82 8.51 -10.23
CA GLU A 17 -18.96 7.38 -11.15
C GLU A 17 -18.03 6.22 -10.76
N LYS A 18 -16.87 6.51 -10.14
CA LYS A 18 -15.97 5.45 -9.61
C LYS A 18 -16.59 4.67 -8.45
N VAL A 19 -17.38 5.34 -7.61
CA VAL A 19 -18.12 4.71 -6.52
C VAL A 19 -19.20 3.81 -7.11
N ASP A 20 -19.99 4.33 -8.05
CA ASP A 20 -21.08 3.59 -8.67
C ASP A 20 -20.55 2.37 -9.43
N HIS A 21 -19.45 2.52 -10.18
CA HIS A 21 -18.82 1.41 -10.88
C HIS A 21 -18.31 0.33 -9.91
N PHE A 22 -17.69 0.73 -8.80
CA PHE A 22 -17.21 -0.21 -7.80
C PHE A 22 -18.35 -1.01 -7.15
N ILE A 23 -19.41 -0.33 -6.73
CA ILE A 23 -20.54 -0.94 -6.02
C ILE A 23 -21.35 -1.86 -6.93
N ASN A 24 -21.48 -1.51 -8.22
CA ASN A 24 -22.14 -2.36 -9.21
C ASN A 24 -21.24 -3.49 -9.75
N GLY A 25 -19.92 -3.36 -9.60
CA GLY A 25 -18.91 -4.34 -9.99
C GLY A 25 -18.40 -5.17 -8.80
N ARG A 26 -17.11 -5.00 -8.46
CA ARG A 26 -16.40 -5.81 -7.45
C ARG A 26 -16.99 -5.73 -6.03
N GLY A 27 -17.73 -4.68 -5.72
CA GLY A 27 -18.42 -4.45 -4.45
C GLY A 27 -19.84 -5.02 -4.38
N ARG A 28 -20.40 -5.55 -5.48
CA ARG A 28 -21.79 -5.99 -5.54
C ARG A 28 -22.06 -7.14 -4.55
N GLY A 29 -23.09 -6.98 -3.72
CA GLY A 29 -23.51 -7.96 -2.72
C GLY A 29 -22.61 -8.06 -1.48
N LYS A 30 -21.64 -7.14 -1.34
CA LYS A 30 -20.71 -7.07 -0.20
C LYS A 30 -21.09 -5.95 0.77
N LYS A 31 -20.48 -5.92 1.95
CA LYS A 31 -20.76 -4.94 3.01
C LYS A 31 -20.09 -3.58 2.76
N PHE A 32 -20.36 -2.98 1.60
CA PHE A 32 -19.95 -1.62 1.28
C PHE A 32 -21.11 -0.63 1.39
N ILE A 33 -20.85 0.55 1.94
CA ILE A 33 -21.79 1.68 1.95
C ILE A 33 -21.28 2.69 0.94
N ALA A 34 -22.00 2.84 -0.17
CA ALA A 34 -21.71 3.85 -1.18
C ALA A 34 -22.07 5.24 -0.63
N THR A 35 -21.21 6.23 -0.82
CA THR A 35 -21.48 7.62 -0.46
C THR A 35 -20.95 8.56 -1.53
N HIS A 36 -21.65 9.66 -1.76
CA HIS A 36 -21.41 10.58 -2.88
C HIS A 36 -20.94 11.97 -2.44
N THR A 37 -20.93 12.22 -1.13
CA THR A 37 -20.37 13.44 -0.53
C THR A 37 -19.54 13.10 0.71
N ILE A 38 -18.59 13.96 1.07
CA ILE A 38 -17.77 13.77 2.27
C ILE A 38 -18.63 13.81 3.55
N ALA A 39 -19.65 14.67 3.60
CA ALA A 39 -20.57 14.73 4.73
C ALA A 39 -21.39 13.43 4.89
N GLU A 40 -21.80 12.80 3.80
CA GLU A 40 -22.46 11.49 3.83
C GLU A 40 -21.48 10.38 4.27
N PHE A 41 -20.28 10.37 3.68
CA PHE A 41 -19.20 9.45 4.03
C PHE A 41 -18.89 9.47 5.54
N CYS A 42 -18.63 10.64 6.10
CA CYS A 42 -18.32 10.78 7.54
C CYS A 42 -19.50 10.39 8.45
N ARG A 43 -20.75 10.56 8.01
CA ARG A 43 -21.94 10.12 8.76
C ARG A 43 -22.13 8.60 8.74
N ALA A 44 -21.67 7.92 7.69
CA ALA A 44 -21.77 6.47 7.57
C ALA A 44 -20.77 5.69 8.45
N ILE A 45 -19.77 6.37 9.03
CA ILE A 45 -18.69 5.74 9.81
C ILE A 45 -18.99 5.82 11.30
N ARG A 46 -18.82 4.69 12.00
CA ARG A 46 -18.98 4.61 13.46
C ARG A 46 -17.91 5.43 14.19
N ARG A 47 -18.31 6.14 15.25
CA ARG A 47 -17.43 6.88 16.17
C ARG A 47 -16.60 5.95 17.09
N PRO A 48 -15.35 6.31 17.45
CA PRO A 48 -14.53 7.32 16.77
C PRO A 48 -14.30 6.89 15.31
N ARG A 49 -14.50 7.83 14.38
CA ARG A 49 -14.43 7.61 12.94
C ARG A 49 -12.98 7.31 12.56
N LYS A 50 -12.79 6.36 11.65
CA LYS A 50 -11.48 6.07 11.05
C LYS A 50 -11.58 6.29 9.56
N VAL A 51 -10.99 7.36 9.07
CA VAL A 51 -11.05 7.75 7.65
C VAL A 51 -9.70 7.46 7.01
N MET A 52 -9.67 6.45 6.14
CA MET A 52 -8.48 6.11 5.36
C MET A 52 -8.49 6.80 4.00
N MET A 53 -7.42 7.52 3.70
CA MET A 53 -7.18 8.25 2.47
C MET A 53 -6.16 7.50 1.61
N LEU A 54 -6.53 7.22 0.36
CA LEU A 54 -5.68 6.63 -0.66
C LEU A 54 -5.76 7.52 -1.91
N VAL A 55 -5.12 8.69 -1.82
CA VAL A 55 -5.09 9.70 -2.88
C VAL A 55 -3.65 10.01 -3.28
N LYS A 56 -3.49 10.72 -4.39
CA LYS A 56 -2.15 11.14 -4.85
C LYS A 56 -1.46 11.97 -3.78
N ALA A 57 -0.19 11.66 -3.49
CA ALA A 57 0.62 12.41 -2.54
C ALA A 57 0.76 13.89 -2.94
N GLY A 58 1.02 14.74 -1.94
CA GLY A 58 1.11 16.20 -2.10
C GLY A 58 -0.20 16.93 -1.78
N PRO A 59 -0.53 18.03 -2.49
CA PRO A 59 -1.63 18.94 -2.12
C PRO A 59 -3.00 18.27 -2.01
N ALA A 60 -3.27 17.22 -2.80
CA ALA A 60 -4.55 16.52 -2.77
C ALA A 60 -4.86 15.87 -1.39
N VAL A 61 -3.83 15.53 -0.61
CA VAL A 61 -4.01 15.04 0.77
C VAL A 61 -4.41 16.20 1.69
N ASP A 62 -3.73 17.34 1.60
CA ASP A 62 -4.04 18.53 2.41
C ASP A 62 -5.45 19.05 2.11
N ASP A 63 -5.83 19.13 0.82
CA ASP A 63 -7.17 19.53 0.38
C ASP A 63 -8.27 18.60 0.93
N LEU A 64 -7.98 17.29 1.00
CA LEU A 64 -8.93 16.32 1.54
C LEU A 64 -9.03 16.42 3.07
N ILE A 65 -7.92 16.67 3.76
CA ILE A 65 -7.93 16.93 5.21
C ILE A 65 -8.85 18.13 5.50
N GLU A 66 -8.68 19.25 4.80
CA GLU A 66 -9.52 20.44 5.00
C GLU A 66 -11.01 20.18 4.77
N GLN A 67 -11.35 19.35 3.78
CA GLN A 67 -12.75 18.97 3.55
C GLN A 67 -13.30 18.02 4.61
N LEU A 68 -12.45 17.21 5.26
CA LEU A 68 -12.85 16.28 6.32
C LEU A 68 -13.07 16.99 7.66
N LEU A 69 -12.24 17.98 8.01
CA LEU A 69 -12.25 18.64 9.32
C LEU A 69 -13.66 19.12 9.77
N PRO A 70 -14.51 19.74 8.92
CA PRO A 70 -15.85 20.19 9.33
C PRO A 70 -16.84 19.06 9.64
N HIS A 71 -16.50 17.81 9.32
CA HIS A 71 -17.38 16.64 9.43
C HIS A 71 -16.89 15.60 10.43
N LEU A 72 -15.75 15.87 11.09
CA LEU A 72 -15.16 15.04 12.14
C LEU A 72 -15.29 15.73 13.49
N GLU A 73 -15.15 14.96 14.56
CA GLU A 73 -15.17 15.48 15.94
C GLU A 73 -13.98 14.93 16.74
N ALA A 74 -13.70 15.56 17.88
CA ALA A 74 -12.53 15.23 18.69
C ALA A 74 -12.42 13.72 18.99
N GLY A 75 -11.23 13.16 18.77
CA GLY A 75 -10.95 11.73 18.90
C GLY A 75 -11.18 10.89 17.62
N ASP A 76 -11.73 11.46 16.55
CA ASP A 76 -11.74 10.82 15.23
C ASP A 76 -10.32 10.74 14.63
N VAL A 77 -10.09 9.77 13.75
CA VAL A 77 -8.78 9.43 13.16
C VAL A 77 -8.80 9.65 11.66
N ILE A 78 -7.85 10.46 11.17
CA ILE A 78 -7.50 10.56 9.75
C ILE A 78 -6.27 9.68 9.49
N ILE A 79 -6.32 8.85 8.46
CA ILE A 79 -5.26 7.90 8.09
C ILE A 79 -4.85 8.19 6.66
N ASP A 80 -3.58 8.50 6.42
CA ASP A 80 -2.97 8.62 5.10
C ASP A 80 -2.21 7.33 4.77
N GLY A 81 -2.70 6.59 3.77
CA GLY A 81 -2.10 5.34 3.30
C GLY A 81 -1.25 5.50 2.03
N GLY A 82 -0.97 6.73 1.61
CA GLY A 82 -0.20 7.03 0.40
C GLY A 82 1.32 6.89 0.59
N ASN A 83 2.07 7.10 -0.50
CA ASN A 83 3.53 7.25 -0.43
C ASN A 83 3.88 8.72 -0.14
N THR A 84 3.51 9.20 1.04
CA THR A 84 3.75 10.59 1.49
C THR A 84 5.18 10.77 2.01
N HIS A 85 5.82 11.90 1.70
CA HIS A 85 7.11 12.26 2.27
C HIS A 85 6.97 12.52 3.79
N PHE A 86 7.77 11.86 4.62
CA PHE A 86 7.54 11.84 6.07
C PHE A 86 7.48 13.23 6.76
N PRO A 87 8.19 14.30 6.35
CA PRO A 87 8.05 15.62 6.95
C PRO A 87 6.65 16.23 6.73
N ASP A 88 5.98 15.92 5.62
CA ASP A 88 4.58 16.31 5.43
C ASP A 88 3.66 15.61 6.44
N THR A 89 3.97 14.37 6.79
CA THR A 89 3.25 13.65 7.84
C THR A 89 3.46 14.30 9.19
N ILE A 90 4.70 14.65 9.57
CA ILE A 90 5.00 15.37 10.81
C ILE A 90 4.18 16.68 10.89
N ARG A 91 4.14 17.45 9.79
CA ARG A 91 3.36 18.69 9.71
C ARG A 91 1.86 18.43 9.86
N ARG A 92 1.32 17.43 9.15
CA ARG A 92 -0.11 17.07 9.17
C ARG A 92 -0.55 16.51 10.51
N THR A 93 0.26 15.68 11.16
CA THR A 93 0.00 15.18 12.51
C THR A 93 -0.21 16.33 13.49
N LYS A 94 0.76 17.27 13.56
CA LYS A 94 0.64 18.46 14.43
C LYS A 94 -0.60 19.30 14.11
N TYR A 95 -0.89 19.49 12.82
CA TYR A 95 -2.04 20.28 12.41
C TYR A 95 -3.38 19.63 12.80
N VAL A 96 -3.55 18.35 12.51
CA VAL A 96 -4.76 17.58 12.81
C VAL A 96 -4.97 17.43 14.31
N GLU A 97 -3.89 17.20 15.07
CA GLU A 97 -3.93 17.19 16.54
C GLU A 97 -4.33 18.55 17.14
N SER A 98 -3.91 19.66 16.53
CA SER A 98 -4.36 21.00 16.95
C SER A 98 -5.87 21.22 16.80
N LYS A 99 -6.55 20.36 16.02
CA LYS A 99 -8.01 20.34 15.85
C LYS A 99 -8.70 19.30 16.77
N GLY A 100 -7.95 18.64 17.64
CA GLY A 100 -8.46 17.60 18.55
C GLY A 100 -8.68 16.23 17.90
N LEU A 101 -8.17 16.03 16.68
CA LEU A 101 -8.26 14.79 15.93
C LEU A 101 -6.92 14.02 16.01
N PHE A 102 -6.93 12.75 15.64
CA PHE A 102 -5.70 11.97 15.51
C PHE A 102 -5.32 11.76 14.05
N TYR A 103 -4.01 11.66 13.80
CA TYR A 103 -3.47 11.41 12.46
C TYR A 103 -2.58 10.18 12.45
N ILE A 104 -2.71 9.33 11.43
CA ILE A 104 -1.80 8.22 11.17
C ILE A 104 -1.29 8.34 9.73
N GLY A 105 0.02 8.44 9.56
CA GLY A 105 0.69 8.16 8.29
C GLY A 105 1.10 6.69 8.27
N THR A 106 0.59 5.92 7.31
CA THR A 106 0.88 4.48 7.22
C THR A 106 1.39 4.11 5.84
N GLY A 107 2.63 3.62 5.80
CA GLY A 107 3.14 2.99 4.59
C GLY A 107 2.39 1.70 4.28
N VAL A 108 1.99 1.52 3.03
CA VAL A 108 1.38 0.27 2.54
C VAL A 108 2.24 -0.30 1.41
N SER A 109 2.64 -1.57 1.50
CA SER A 109 3.44 -2.27 0.47
C SER A 109 2.83 -3.62 0.07
N GLY A 110 3.07 -4.05 -1.17
CA GLY A 110 2.53 -5.28 -1.77
C GLY A 110 1.75 -5.11 -3.08
N GLY A 111 1.68 -3.90 -3.64
CA GLY A 111 0.97 -3.64 -4.90
C GLY A 111 -0.54 -3.89 -4.83
N GLU A 112 -1.18 -4.04 -5.99
CA GLU A 112 -2.64 -4.24 -6.08
C GLU A 112 -3.07 -5.58 -5.46
N GLU A 113 -2.31 -6.65 -5.72
CA GLU A 113 -2.60 -7.98 -5.19
C GLU A 113 -2.38 -8.05 -3.68
N GLY A 114 -1.27 -7.52 -3.18
CA GLY A 114 -1.02 -7.41 -1.75
C GLY A 114 -2.08 -6.56 -1.06
N ALA A 115 -2.51 -5.44 -1.63
CA ALA A 115 -3.60 -4.64 -1.07
C ALA A 115 -4.92 -5.45 -0.94
N LEU A 116 -5.20 -6.35 -1.89
CA LEU A 116 -6.39 -7.18 -1.88
C LEU A 116 -6.33 -8.30 -0.84
N ASN A 117 -5.17 -8.98 -0.74
CA ASN A 117 -5.00 -10.25 -0.03
C ASN A 117 -4.33 -10.10 1.35
N GLY A 118 -3.44 -9.13 1.50
CA GLY A 118 -2.70 -8.86 2.72
C GLY A 118 -1.44 -8.03 2.45
N PRO A 119 -1.45 -6.70 2.64
CA PRO A 119 -0.24 -5.90 2.44
C PRO A 119 0.62 -5.91 3.70
N SER A 120 1.86 -5.42 3.58
CA SER A 120 2.61 -4.91 4.74
C SER A 120 2.10 -3.52 5.09
N MET A 121 1.86 -3.24 6.37
CA MET A 121 1.38 -1.94 6.84
C MET A 121 2.29 -1.38 7.94
N MET A 122 2.65 -0.10 7.82
CA MET A 122 3.68 0.55 8.65
C MET A 122 3.11 1.81 9.32
N PRO A 123 2.18 1.71 10.28
CA PRO A 123 1.53 2.87 10.89
C PRO A 123 2.44 3.65 11.85
N GLY A 124 2.44 4.98 11.71
CA GLY A 124 2.98 5.91 12.72
C GLY A 124 2.17 7.22 12.76
N GLY A 125 2.33 8.02 13.82
CA GLY A 125 1.57 9.26 14.01
C GLY A 125 1.13 9.46 15.45
N SER A 126 -0.14 9.83 15.66
CA SER A 126 -0.73 9.99 16.99
C SER A 126 -0.84 8.65 17.72
N THR A 127 -0.01 8.44 18.74
CA THR A 127 0.04 7.18 19.53
C THR A 127 -1.33 6.76 20.07
N ALA A 128 -2.19 7.72 20.46
CA ALA A 128 -3.53 7.46 20.96
C ALA A 128 -4.49 6.83 19.91
N ALA A 129 -4.20 6.96 18.61
CA ALA A 129 -5.01 6.33 17.56
C ALA A 129 -4.67 4.86 17.33
N TRP A 130 -3.49 4.39 17.74
CA TRP A 130 -3.08 3.01 17.48
C TRP A 130 -4.07 1.96 18.01
N PRO A 131 -4.53 2.02 19.28
CA PRO A 131 -5.52 1.06 19.78
C PRO A 131 -6.84 1.07 19.00
N LEU A 132 -7.19 2.19 18.34
CA LEU A 132 -8.42 2.33 17.57
C LEU A 132 -8.35 1.65 16.20
N VAL A 133 -7.15 1.59 15.59
CA VAL A 133 -6.94 1.03 14.24
C VAL A 133 -6.28 -0.34 14.24
N LYS A 134 -5.54 -0.70 15.30
CA LYS A 134 -4.78 -1.95 15.43
C LYS A 134 -5.58 -3.20 15.03
N PRO A 135 -6.81 -3.43 15.52
CA PRO A 135 -7.55 -4.64 15.16
C PRO A 135 -7.88 -4.72 13.65
N ILE A 136 -8.12 -3.57 13.02
CA ILE A 136 -8.39 -3.50 11.58
C ILE A 136 -7.10 -3.79 10.82
N PHE A 137 -6.01 -3.09 11.14
CA PHE A 137 -4.76 -3.21 10.39
C PHE A 137 -4.15 -4.61 10.49
N GLN A 138 -4.08 -5.17 11.70
CA GLN A 138 -3.51 -6.51 11.92
C GLN A 138 -4.39 -7.66 11.38
N SER A 139 -5.67 -7.42 11.09
CA SER A 139 -6.54 -8.44 10.48
C SER A 139 -6.49 -8.43 8.95
N ILE A 140 -6.14 -7.29 8.34
CA ILE A 140 -6.08 -7.11 6.88
C ILE A 140 -4.68 -7.25 6.31
N CYS A 141 -3.61 -7.16 7.11
CA CYS A 141 -2.24 -7.30 6.63
C CYS A 141 -1.85 -8.76 6.33
N ALA A 142 -0.72 -8.94 5.63
CA ALA A 142 -0.07 -10.24 5.52
C ALA A 142 0.28 -10.82 6.89
N LYS A 143 0.51 -12.13 6.96
CA LYS A 143 1.02 -12.80 8.16
C LYS A 143 2.24 -13.65 7.81
N ALA A 144 3.33 -13.45 8.54
CA ALA A 144 4.53 -14.27 8.49
C ALA A 144 4.64 -15.05 9.79
N ASP A 145 4.76 -16.38 9.72
CA ASP A 145 4.79 -17.27 10.89
C ASP A 145 3.63 -17.05 11.89
N GLY A 146 2.45 -16.73 11.34
CA GLY A 146 1.25 -16.40 12.11
C GLY A 146 1.23 -14.99 12.73
N MET A 147 2.33 -14.23 12.65
CA MET A 147 2.42 -12.85 13.13
C MET A 147 1.98 -11.85 12.06
N PRO A 148 1.19 -10.82 12.41
CA PRO A 148 0.79 -9.79 11.46
C PRO A 148 1.98 -8.95 10.99
N CYS A 149 2.11 -8.73 9.69
CA CYS A 149 3.07 -7.78 9.08
C CYS A 149 2.59 -6.32 9.25
N CYS A 150 2.26 -5.96 10.49
CA CYS A 150 1.82 -4.64 10.89
C CYS A 150 1.99 -4.46 12.41
N ASP A 151 2.77 -3.47 12.81
CA ASP A 151 2.82 -2.99 14.19
C ASP A 151 3.06 -1.49 14.24
N TRP A 152 2.92 -0.89 15.42
CA TRP A 152 3.18 0.52 15.64
C TRP A 152 4.65 0.86 15.41
N VAL A 153 4.93 1.68 14.40
CA VAL A 153 6.28 2.06 14.01
C VAL A 153 6.82 3.18 14.91
N GLY A 154 6.00 4.17 15.24
CA GLY A 154 6.42 5.30 16.06
C GLY A 154 5.57 6.55 15.85
N GLU A 155 6.01 7.65 16.46
CA GLU A 155 5.29 8.92 16.43
C GLU A 155 5.47 9.68 15.11
N ASP A 156 4.60 10.66 14.89
CA ASP A 156 4.62 11.57 13.74
C ASP A 156 4.78 10.86 12.37
N GLY A 157 5.89 11.11 11.68
CA GLY A 157 6.17 10.62 10.33
C GLY A 157 6.80 9.23 10.26
N ALA A 158 6.99 8.54 11.38
CA ALA A 158 7.79 7.31 11.45
C ALA A 158 7.31 6.23 10.47
N GLY A 159 6.00 6.03 10.34
CA GLY A 159 5.42 5.03 9.44
C GLY A 159 5.78 5.27 7.96
N HIS A 160 5.63 6.51 7.49
CA HIS A 160 6.03 6.88 6.13
C HIS A 160 7.55 6.91 5.94
N PHE A 161 8.33 7.22 6.99
CA PHE A 161 9.79 7.13 6.93
C PHE A 161 10.25 5.68 6.70
N VAL A 162 9.72 4.72 7.45
CA VAL A 162 10.05 3.29 7.24
C VAL A 162 9.65 2.84 5.84
N LYS A 163 8.50 3.29 5.32
CA LYS A 163 8.12 2.98 3.93
C LYS A 163 9.06 3.57 2.89
N MET A 164 9.53 4.80 3.10
CA MET A 164 10.51 5.44 2.24
C MET A 164 11.82 4.64 2.21
N VAL A 165 12.30 4.19 3.38
CA VAL A 165 13.50 3.34 3.47
C VAL A 165 13.27 1.97 2.81
N HIS A 166 12.09 1.36 3.00
CA HIS A 166 11.72 0.12 2.31
C HIS A 166 11.81 0.26 0.79
N ASN A 167 11.29 1.36 0.20
CA ASN A 167 11.48 1.60 -1.23
C ASN A 167 12.95 1.86 -1.60
N GLY A 168 13.73 2.52 -0.73
CA GLY A 168 15.17 2.67 -0.96
C GLY A 168 15.92 1.33 -1.02
N ILE A 169 15.56 0.38 -0.15
CA ILE A 169 16.11 -0.98 -0.16
C ILE A 169 15.66 -1.73 -1.41
N GLU A 170 14.37 -1.67 -1.75
CA GLU A 170 13.80 -2.28 -2.96
C GLU A 170 14.55 -1.85 -4.23
N TYR A 171 14.90 -0.56 -4.35
CA TYR A 171 15.69 -0.06 -5.47
C TYR A 171 17.10 -0.66 -5.51
N GLY A 172 17.74 -0.84 -4.34
CA GLY A 172 19.03 -1.50 -4.23
C GLY A 172 18.96 -2.96 -4.69
N ASP A 173 17.97 -3.71 -4.22
CA ASP A 173 17.78 -5.12 -4.59
C ASP A 173 17.50 -5.28 -6.08
N MET A 174 16.59 -4.47 -6.64
CA MET A 174 16.30 -4.46 -8.08
C MET A 174 17.56 -4.17 -8.91
N GLN A 175 18.36 -3.19 -8.51
CA GLN A 175 19.59 -2.84 -9.22
C GLN A 175 20.63 -3.98 -9.15
N LEU A 176 20.81 -4.61 -8.00
CA LEU A 176 21.71 -5.77 -7.85
C LEU A 176 21.27 -6.95 -8.74
N ILE A 177 19.97 -7.19 -8.84
CA ILE A 177 19.41 -8.19 -9.75
C ILE A 177 19.69 -7.82 -11.21
N CYS A 178 19.48 -6.56 -11.59
CA CYS A 178 19.78 -6.07 -12.95
C CYS A 178 21.26 -6.22 -13.32
N GLU A 179 22.18 -5.90 -12.41
CA GLU A 179 23.63 -6.08 -12.63
C GLU A 179 23.98 -7.56 -12.80
N THR A 180 23.37 -8.43 -12.00
CA THR A 180 23.55 -9.88 -12.09
C THR A 180 23.04 -10.41 -13.43
N TYR A 181 21.86 -9.96 -13.87
CA TYR A 181 21.32 -10.25 -15.20
C TYR A 181 22.26 -9.78 -16.32
N GLN A 182 22.79 -8.55 -16.23
CA GLN A 182 23.69 -8.03 -17.26
C GLN A 182 24.99 -8.83 -17.35
N ILE A 183 25.56 -9.24 -16.21
CA ILE A 183 26.75 -10.11 -16.18
C ILE A 183 26.46 -11.44 -16.88
N MET A 184 25.31 -12.07 -16.59
CA MET A 184 24.93 -13.34 -17.23
C MET A 184 24.70 -13.18 -18.74
N LYS A 185 24.04 -12.10 -19.16
CA LYS A 185 23.73 -11.84 -20.57
C LYS A 185 24.98 -11.46 -21.38
N ASP A 186 25.70 -10.43 -20.95
CA ASP A 186 26.75 -9.81 -21.76
C ASP A 186 28.12 -10.50 -21.60
N LEU A 187 28.45 -10.96 -20.38
CA LEU A 187 29.76 -11.57 -20.11
C LEU A 187 29.75 -13.09 -20.24
N LEU A 188 28.66 -13.75 -19.84
CA LEU A 188 28.53 -15.21 -19.94
C LEU A 188 27.79 -15.67 -21.21
N GLY A 189 27.14 -14.75 -21.93
CA GLY A 189 26.42 -15.07 -23.16
C GLY A 189 25.16 -15.91 -22.95
N MET A 190 24.58 -15.87 -21.75
CA MET A 190 23.43 -16.70 -21.39
C MET A 190 22.15 -16.19 -22.06
N SER A 191 21.32 -17.13 -22.51
CA SER A 191 19.97 -16.86 -23.00
C SER A 191 18.98 -16.60 -21.85
N ASN A 192 17.84 -15.98 -22.15
CA ASN A 192 16.78 -15.75 -21.16
C ASN A 192 16.29 -17.06 -20.50
N ALA A 193 16.26 -18.18 -21.25
CA ALA A 193 15.91 -19.49 -20.70
C ALA A 193 16.95 -19.99 -19.67
N GLU A 194 18.24 -19.87 -19.98
CA GLU A 194 19.30 -20.29 -19.04
C GLU A 194 19.33 -19.39 -17.79
N MET A 195 19.12 -18.08 -17.96
CA MET A 195 19.01 -17.16 -16.83
C MET A 195 17.77 -17.46 -15.98
N HIS A 196 16.62 -17.79 -16.60
CA HIS A 196 15.42 -18.23 -15.89
C HIS A 196 15.72 -19.43 -14.98
N ASP A 197 16.41 -20.45 -15.49
CA ASP A 197 16.76 -21.65 -14.71
C ASP A 197 17.66 -21.31 -13.51
N VAL A 198 18.59 -20.34 -13.67
CA VAL A 198 19.44 -19.86 -12.57
C VAL A 198 18.61 -19.15 -11.50
N PHE A 199 17.76 -18.19 -11.88
CA PHE A 199 16.91 -17.48 -10.92
C PHE A 199 15.89 -18.42 -10.26
N ALA A 200 15.38 -19.43 -10.98
CA ALA A 200 14.52 -20.47 -10.42
C ALA A 200 15.24 -21.24 -9.31
N LYS A 201 16.48 -21.68 -9.58
CA LYS A 201 17.30 -22.38 -8.58
C LYS A 201 17.63 -21.50 -7.37
N TRP A 202 17.95 -20.23 -7.58
CA TRP A 202 18.24 -19.30 -6.48
C TRP A 202 17.03 -19.04 -5.59
N ASN A 203 15.83 -19.04 -6.16
CA ASN A 203 14.59 -18.89 -5.41
C ASN A 203 14.23 -20.09 -4.53
N GLU A 204 14.92 -21.22 -4.66
CA GLU A 204 14.77 -22.40 -3.78
C GLU A 204 15.82 -22.42 -2.65
N GLY A 205 16.74 -21.45 -2.62
CA GLY A 205 17.83 -21.37 -1.66
C GLY A 205 17.82 -20.07 -0.86
N ASP A 206 19.01 -19.59 -0.49
CA ASP A 206 19.18 -18.42 0.38
C ASP A 206 18.65 -17.10 -0.21
N LEU A 207 18.37 -17.06 -1.52
CA LEU A 207 17.85 -15.90 -2.23
C LEU A 207 16.33 -15.96 -2.46
N ASP A 208 15.62 -16.91 -1.84
CA ASP A 208 14.15 -16.98 -1.88
C ASP A 208 13.53 -15.63 -1.50
N SER A 209 12.96 -14.97 -2.51
CA SER A 209 12.38 -13.65 -2.37
C SER A 209 11.48 -13.32 -3.55
N TYR A 210 10.49 -12.45 -3.31
CA TYR A 210 9.55 -12.01 -4.35
C TYR A 210 10.24 -11.40 -5.58
N LEU A 211 11.31 -10.60 -5.40
CA LEU A 211 12.02 -9.99 -6.52
C LEU A 211 12.77 -11.02 -7.39
N ILE A 212 13.32 -12.06 -6.77
CA ILE A 212 13.97 -13.17 -7.48
C ILE A 212 12.90 -14.01 -8.21
N GLU A 213 11.77 -14.27 -7.57
CA GLU A 213 10.62 -14.97 -8.16
C GLU A 213 10.09 -14.27 -9.42
N ILE A 214 9.79 -12.97 -9.34
CA ILE A 214 9.28 -12.25 -10.52
C ILE A 214 10.34 -12.10 -11.60
N THR A 215 11.63 -12.04 -11.24
CA THR A 215 12.72 -11.97 -12.23
C THR A 215 12.81 -13.27 -13.02
N ARG A 216 12.72 -14.42 -12.33
CA ARG A 216 12.56 -15.74 -12.96
C ARG A 216 11.39 -15.71 -13.95
N ASP A 217 10.22 -15.22 -13.53
CA ASP A 217 9.02 -15.25 -14.37
C ASP A 217 9.11 -14.30 -15.57
N ILE A 218 9.68 -13.11 -15.38
CA ILE A 218 9.93 -12.12 -16.45
C ILE A 218 10.84 -12.70 -17.53
N LEU A 219 11.92 -13.40 -17.14
CA LEU A 219 12.84 -14.05 -18.07
C LEU A 219 12.18 -15.15 -18.91
N ALA A 220 11.13 -15.79 -18.40
CA ALA A 220 10.36 -16.79 -19.14
C ALA A 220 9.21 -16.20 -19.97
N TYR A 221 8.82 -14.95 -19.71
CA TYR A 221 7.62 -14.37 -20.33
C TYR A 221 7.82 -14.10 -21.82
N ARG A 222 6.86 -14.61 -22.61
CA ARG A 222 6.81 -14.45 -24.06
C ARG A 222 5.49 -13.80 -24.46
N ASP A 223 5.54 -12.93 -25.46
CA ASP A 223 4.35 -12.33 -26.05
C ASP A 223 3.60 -13.28 -27.00
N ASP A 224 2.52 -12.79 -27.61
CA ASP A 224 1.69 -13.55 -28.56
C ASP A 224 2.45 -13.99 -29.83
N THR A 225 3.62 -13.40 -30.10
CA THR A 225 4.51 -13.80 -31.21
C THR A 225 5.51 -14.90 -30.81
N GLY A 226 5.58 -15.22 -29.52
CA GLY A 226 6.54 -16.15 -28.94
C GLY A 226 7.90 -15.51 -28.64
N ALA A 227 8.05 -14.20 -28.84
CA ALA A 227 9.28 -13.47 -28.53
C ALA A 227 9.36 -13.16 -27.03
N TYR A 228 10.57 -13.15 -26.47
CA TYR A 228 10.77 -12.75 -25.08
C TYR A 228 10.49 -11.27 -24.93
N THR A 229 9.49 -10.90 -24.13
CA THR A 229 9.08 -9.50 -23.99
C THR A 229 10.18 -8.64 -23.42
N LEU A 230 10.98 -9.18 -22.51
CA LEU A 230 12.10 -8.48 -21.87
C LEU A 230 13.06 -7.84 -22.89
N ASP A 231 13.29 -8.48 -24.04
CA ASP A 231 14.23 -7.98 -25.06
C ASP A 231 13.71 -6.77 -25.87
N TYR A 232 12.44 -6.39 -25.68
CA TYR A 232 11.79 -5.28 -26.39
C TYR A 232 11.34 -4.15 -25.46
N ILE A 233 11.58 -4.27 -24.16
CA ILE A 233 11.31 -3.20 -23.21
C ILE A 233 12.43 -2.16 -23.36
N PRO A 234 12.11 -0.87 -23.60
CA PRO A 234 13.12 0.18 -23.57
C PRO A 234 13.76 0.27 -22.19
N ASP A 235 15.09 0.29 -22.16
CA ASP A 235 15.88 0.55 -20.95
C ASP A 235 15.62 1.96 -20.37
#